data_AF-A0AAV1L261-F1
#
_entry.id   AF-A0AAV1L261-F1
#
_cell.length_a   1.000
_cell.length_b   1.000
_cell.length_c   1.000
_cell.angle_alpha   90.00
_cell.angle_beta   90.00
_cell.angle_gamma   90.00
#
_symmetry.space_group_name_H-M   'P 1'
#
loop_
_entity.id
_entity.type
_entity.pdbx_description
1 polymer ?
#
loop_
_entity_poly.entity_id
_entity_poly.type
_entity_poly.pdbx_seq_one_letter_code
_entity_poly.pdbx_strand_id
1 'polypeptide(L)'
;MEIRERFYWVHCRDDVEDWCRKCTSCAAVKGPQIRSRGALKLYNVGAQWERIAIDVAGPFPESESGNKYFMVVMDYFTKWPEVFAIPNQEASTVADKLVYEVFCRFFGLLITACIVKYCHGGCQAVSSDLNTKWRAADVLEQIAHDYYQSQALGPDDVGDTQKRFATIFSRALLLFLISDKHDVQESVEDAAQKIWKYLDQPADVIGGKYRSLISTYLNIVEQPTTDVQTVCPDTVREPECIKALSKLTKKRIERCPEYSKNIDLYTRLSEWLSSCGVQNCLQDLTFFATANCSDSVAIDFFVNKVSVEYSDTFKIFKDIFKTVLSEQYTCNSFSFL
;
A
#
# COMPACT_ATOMS: atom_id res chain seq x y z
N MET A 1 34.95 -20.27 34.16
CA MET A 1 35.29 -18.91 34.63
C MET A 1 36.73 -18.95 35.10
N GLU A 2 37.67 -18.71 34.20
CA GLU A 2 39.13 -18.95 34.38
C GLU A 2 39.73 -18.17 35.57
N ILE A 3 39.15 -17.02 35.94
CA ILE A 3 39.57 -16.21 37.10
C ILE A 3 39.54 -16.99 38.43
N ARG A 4 38.60 -17.94 38.59
CA ARG A 4 38.47 -18.72 39.84
C ARG A 4 39.58 -19.75 40.04
N GLU A 5 40.40 -19.99 39.02
CA GLU A 5 41.55 -20.90 39.12
C GLU A 5 42.75 -20.26 39.84
N ARG A 6 42.80 -18.92 39.88
CA ARG A 6 43.95 -18.18 40.44
C ARG A 6 43.59 -17.20 41.56
N PHE A 7 42.32 -16.79 41.65
CA PHE A 7 41.90 -15.74 42.58
C PHE A 7 40.56 -16.08 43.24
N TYR A 8 40.41 -15.68 44.50
CA TYR A 8 39.18 -15.83 45.27
C TYR A 8 38.87 -14.55 46.05
N TRP A 9 37.62 -14.09 45.95
CA TRP A 9 37.04 -13.08 46.82
C TRP A 9 35.52 -13.26 46.91
N VAL A 10 34.91 -12.67 47.94
CA VAL A 10 33.46 -12.69 48.15
C VAL A 10 32.79 -11.89 47.04
N HIS A 11 31.72 -12.41 46.43
CA HIS A 11 31.02 -11.81 45.27
C HIS A 11 31.81 -11.77 43.95
N CYS A 12 32.88 -12.56 43.81
CA CYS A 12 33.68 -12.66 42.57
C CYS A 12 32.87 -12.86 41.29
N ARG A 13 31.78 -13.63 41.36
CA ARG A 13 30.88 -13.81 40.22
C ARG A 13 30.13 -12.53 39.88
N ASP A 14 29.55 -11.89 40.88
CA ASP A 14 28.71 -10.70 40.73
C ASP A 14 29.56 -9.55 40.15
N ASP A 15 30.78 -9.38 40.65
CA ASP A 15 31.72 -8.35 40.18
C ASP A 15 32.12 -8.55 38.71
N VAL A 16 32.35 -9.80 38.29
CA VAL A 16 32.70 -10.11 36.90
C VAL A 16 31.48 -9.94 35.98
N GLU A 17 30.29 -10.34 36.43
CA GLU A 17 29.06 -10.07 35.69
C GLU A 17 28.83 -8.56 35.51
N ASP A 18 29.06 -7.77 36.56
CA ASP A 18 28.94 -6.31 36.53
C ASP A 18 29.98 -5.65 35.63
N TRP A 19 31.23 -6.15 35.66
CA TRP A 19 32.29 -5.71 34.77
C TRP A 19 31.93 -5.98 33.31
N CYS A 20 31.49 -7.21 33.00
CA CYS A 20 31.05 -7.58 31.65
C CYS A 20 29.84 -6.78 31.18
N ARG A 21 28.93 -6.40 32.08
CA ARG A 21 27.76 -5.56 31.76
C ARG A 21 28.15 -4.11 31.44
N LYS A 22 29.17 -3.56 32.12
CA LYS A 22 29.68 -2.19 31.91
C LYS A 22 30.69 -2.07 30.76
N CYS A 23 31.20 -3.19 30.27
CA CYS A 23 32.17 -3.22 29.17
C CYS A 23 31.53 -2.81 27.84
N THR A 24 31.95 -1.66 27.31
CA THR A 24 31.41 -1.07 26.07
C THR A 24 31.71 -1.92 24.83
N SER A 25 32.91 -2.51 24.75
CA SER A 25 33.28 -3.37 23.62
C SER A 25 32.46 -4.67 23.60
N CYS A 26 32.19 -5.27 24.76
CA CYS A 26 31.30 -6.44 24.85
C CYS A 26 29.84 -6.08 24.53
N ALA A 27 29.35 -4.93 25.03
CA ALA A 27 28.00 -4.46 24.78
C ALA A 27 27.75 -4.13 23.29
N ALA A 28 28.75 -3.57 22.60
CA ALA A 28 28.65 -3.25 21.17
C ALA A 28 28.50 -4.51 20.28
N VAL A 29 29.09 -5.64 20.69
CA VAL A 29 29.01 -6.92 19.96
C VAL A 29 27.75 -7.70 20.35
N LYS A 30 27.34 -7.62 21.61
CA LYS A 30 26.23 -8.38 22.18
C LYS A 30 24.93 -7.60 21.98
N GLY A 31 24.34 -7.71 20.79
CA GLY A 31 23.06 -7.09 20.44
C GLY A 31 21.94 -7.37 21.45
N PRO A 32 20.79 -6.67 21.37
CA PRO A 32 19.74 -6.71 22.38
C PRO A 32 19.26 -8.14 22.67
N GLN A 33 19.29 -8.53 23.96
CA GLN A 33 18.91 -9.89 24.40
C GLN A 33 17.42 -10.18 24.23
N ILE A 34 16.58 -9.14 24.23
CA ILE A 34 15.14 -9.27 24.04
C ILE A 34 14.82 -8.79 22.62
N ARG A 35 14.66 -9.74 21.70
CA ARG A 35 13.94 -9.46 20.46
C ARG A 35 12.47 -9.34 20.84
N SER A 36 11.85 -8.19 20.58
CA SER A 36 10.40 -8.06 20.72
C SER A 36 9.75 -9.10 19.80
N ARG A 37 9.11 -10.12 20.39
CA ARG A 37 8.25 -11.00 19.63
C ARG A 37 6.93 -10.26 19.47
N GLY A 38 6.64 -9.77 18.27
CA GLY A 38 5.35 -9.18 17.96
C GLY A 38 4.23 -10.16 18.33
N ALA A 39 3.11 -9.66 18.84
CA ALA A 39 1.95 -10.49 19.11
C ALA A 39 1.50 -11.18 17.81
N LEU A 40 1.39 -12.51 17.84
CA LEU A 40 0.83 -13.28 16.72
C LEU A 40 -0.64 -12.85 16.55
N LYS A 41 -0.94 -12.22 15.42
CA LYS A 41 -2.33 -11.89 15.04
C LYS A 41 -2.93 -13.09 14.32
N LEU A 42 -4.13 -13.49 14.73
CA LEU A 42 -4.97 -14.36 13.91
C LEU A 42 -5.40 -13.59 12.67
N TYR A 43 -5.09 -14.12 11.50
CA TYR A 43 -5.63 -13.64 10.24
C TYR A 43 -6.93 -14.40 9.97
N ASN A 44 -8.05 -13.70 10.03
CA ASN A 44 -9.33 -14.26 9.63
C ASN A 44 -9.36 -14.40 8.10
N VAL A 45 -9.85 -15.53 7.61
CA VAL A 45 -10.13 -15.79 6.19
C VAL A 45 -11.63 -16.12 6.12
N GLY A 46 -12.37 -15.41 5.30
CA GLY A 46 -13.84 -15.44 5.25
C GLY A 46 -14.42 -16.32 4.14
N ALA A 47 -13.64 -16.65 3.11
CA ALA A 47 -14.11 -17.41 1.96
C ALA A 47 -13.09 -18.44 1.43
N GLN A 48 -13.59 -19.47 0.72
CA GLN A 48 -12.74 -20.45 0.04
C GLN A 48 -11.85 -19.75 -1.00
N TRP A 49 -10.58 -20.14 -1.08
CA TRP A 49 -9.60 -19.63 -2.05
C TRP A 49 -9.30 -18.12 -1.96
N GLU A 50 -9.74 -17.45 -0.90
CA GLU A 50 -9.41 -16.06 -0.61
C GLU A 50 -7.92 -15.89 -0.29
N ARG A 51 -7.32 -16.90 0.36
CA ARG A 51 -5.91 -16.91 0.69
C ARG A 51 -5.33 -18.31 0.55
N ILE A 52 -4.20 -18.39 -0.15
CA ILE A 52 -3.45 -19.64 -0.32
C ILE A 52 -2.08 -19.57 0.35
N ALA A 53 -1.63 -20.69 0.92
CA ALA A 53 -0.25 -20.93 1.28
C ALA A 53 0.40 -21.69 0.12
N ILE A 54 1.62 -21.30 -0.26
CA ILE A 54 2.40 -22.00 -1.27
C ILE A 54 3.72 -22.38 -0.61
N ASP A 55 4.10 -23.64 -0.77
CA ASP A 55 5.38 -24.17 -0.30
C ASP A 55 6.00 -25.07 -1.37
N VAL A 56 7.32 -25.19 -1.39
CA VAL A 56 8.02 -26.04 -2.35
C VAL A 56 8.97 -26.96 -1.61
N ALA A 57 8.69 -28.26 -1.70
CA ALA A 57 9.50 -29.30 -1.10
C ALA A 57 10.46 -29.91 -2.14
N GLY A 58 11.71 -30.14 -1.74
CA GLY A 58 12.72 -30.87 -2.52
C GLY A 58 14.13 -30.31 -2.33
N PRO A 59 15.11 -30.77 -3.13
CA PRO A 59 14.96 -31.66 -4.28
C PRO A 59 14.73 -33.13 -3.91
N PHE A 60 13.92 -33.82 -4.70
CA PHE A 60 13.64 -35.26 -4.68
C PHE A 60 14.31 -35.95 -5.86
N PRO A 61 14.38 -37.30 -5.87
CA PRO A 61 14.84 -38.05 -7.05
C PRO A 61 14.06 -37.64 -8.30
N GLU A 62 14.79 -37.39 -9.38
CA GLU A 62 14.22 -36.93 -10.64
C GLU A 62 13.25 -37.97 -11.21
N SER A 63 12.02 -37.53 -11.51
CA SER A 63 11.04 -38.38 -12.19
C SER A 63 11.41 -38.61 -13.65
N GLU A 64 10.78 -39.58 -14.31
CA GLU A 64 10.93 -39.80 -15.77
C GLU A 64 10.55 -38.56 -16.60
N SER A 65 9.70 -37.70 -16.04
CA SER A 65 9.29 -36.42 -16.61
C SER A 65 10.19 -35.24 -16.23
N GLY A 66 11.33 -35.48 -15.59
CA GLY A 66 12.31 -34.45 -15.23
C GLY A 66 11.95 -33.60 -14.01
N ASN A 67 10.95 -34.00 -13.22
CA ASN A 67 10.51 -33.24 -12.04
C ASN A 67 11.34 -33.58 -10.80
N LYS A 68 11.71 -32.56 -10.02
CA LYS A 68 12.57 -32.68 -8.84
C LYS A 68 11.97 -32.10 -7.57
N TYR A 69 10.85 -31.39 -7.67
CA TYR A 69 10.24 -30.70 -6.54
C TYR A 69 8.73 -30.94 -6.52
N PHE A 70 8.13 -30.80 -5.34
CA PHE A 70 6.68 -30.73 -5.16
C PHE A 70 6.31 -29.33 -4.72
N MET A 71 5.50 -28.64 -5.52
CA MET A 71 4.82 -27.41 -5.13
C MET A 71 3.51 -27.78 -4.44
N VAL A 72 3.37 -27.39 -3.18
CA VAL A 72 2.17 -27.57 -2.37
C VAL A 72 1.43 -26.25 -2.32
N VAL A 73 0.15 -26.25 -2.63
CA VAL A 73 -0.75 -25.11 -2.56
C VAL A 73 -1.90 -25.45 -1.65
N MET A 74 -2.11 -24.68 -0.59
CA MET A 74 -3.16 -24.96 0.40
C MET A 74 -4.07 -23.76 0.58
N ASP A 75 -5.38 -23.97 0.46
CA ASP A 75 -6.36 -22.95 0.83
C ASP A 75 -6.44 -22.78 2.35
N TYR A 76 -6.35 -21.53 2.84
CA TYR A 76 -6.40 -21.26 4.28
C TYR A 76 -7.78 -21.49 4.88
N PHE A 77 -8.86 -21.34 4.12
CA PHE A 77 -10.22 -21.46 4.65
C PHE A 77 -10.63 -22.94 4.76
N THR A 78 -10.61 -23.67 3.65
CA THR A 78 -11.00 -25.09 3.60
C THR A 78 -9.91 -26.03 4.09
N LYS A 79 -8.66 -25.56 4.18
CA LYS A 79 -7.47 -26.41 4.41
C LYS A 79 -7.24 -27.44 3.30
N TRP A 80 -7.78 -27.21 2.10
CA TRP A 80 -7.62 -28.09 0.95
C TRP A 80 -6.21 -28.01 0.36
N PRO A 81 -5.44 -29.12 0.32
CA PRO A 81 -4.10 -29.14 -0.26
C PRO A 81 -4.09 -29.67 -1.70
N GLU A 82 -3.33 -29.00 -2.55
CA GLU A 82 -3.01 -29.38 -3.92
C GLU A 82 -1.50 -29.55 -4.04
N VAL A 83 -1.04 -30.57 -4.76
CA VAL A 83 0.38 -30.86 -4.90
C VAL A 83 0.72 -31.08 -6.36
N PHE A 84 1.72 -30.35 -6.85
CA PHE A 84 2.17 -30.40 -8.23
C PHE A 84 3.66 -30.72 -8.31
N ALA A 85 4.03 -31.66 -9.17
CA ALA A 85 5.43 -31.91 -9.48
C ALA A 85 5.98 -30.82 -10.41
N ILE A 86 7.14 -30.26 -10.09
CA ILE A 86 7.83 -29.24 -10.90
C ILE A 86 9.33 -29.57 -11.09
N PRO A 87 9.95 -29.15 -12.21
CA PRO A 87 11.35 -29.44 -12.51
C PRO A 87 12.34 -28.57 -11.72
N ASN A 88 11.97 -27.33 -11.41
CA ASN A 88 12.81 -26.35 -10.73
C ASN A 88 11.97 -25.43 -9.83
N GLN A 89 12.62 -24.60 -8.99
CA GLN A 89 11.97 -23.62 -8.13
C GLN A 89 11.95 -22.20 -8.74
N GLU A 90 12.07 -22.09 -10.06
CA GLU A 90 12.08 -20.78 -10.72
C GLU A 90 10.70 -20.14 -10.64
N ALA A 91 10.67 -18.80 -10.51
CA ALA A 91 9.43 -18.05 -10.37
C ALA A 91 8.48 -18.25 -11.56
N SER A 92 9.01 -18.37 -12.78
CA SER A 92 8.25 -18.65 -14.01
C SER A 92 7.52 -20.00 -13.92
N THR A 93 8.25 -21.06 -13.59
CA THR A 93 7.71 -22.42 -13.46
C THR A 93 6.62 -22.52 -12.38
N VAL A 94 6.84 -21.87 -11.24
CA VAL A 94 5.87 -21.79 -10.15
C VAL A 94 4.63 -21.01 -10.58
N ALA A 95 4.82 -19.85 -11.23
CA ALA A 95 3.72 -19.02 -11.72
C ALA A 95 2.87 -19.74 -12.75
N ASP A 96 3.48 -20.38 -13.75
CA ASP A 96 2.77 -21.15 -14.77
C ASP A 96 1.92 -22.25 -14.13
N LYS A 97 2.51 -23.00 -13.19
CA LYS A 97 1.79 -24.10 -12.53
C LYS A 97 0.62 -23.59 -11.69
N LEU A 98 0.77 -22.46 -10.99
CA LEU A 98 -0.32 -21.82 -10.26
C LEU A 98 -1.44 -21.33 -11.19
N VAL A 99 -1.09 -20.66 -12.28
CA VAL A 99 -2.07 -20.12 -13.23
C VAL A 99 -2.88 -21.24 -13.87
N TYR A 100 -2.21 -22.23 -14.45
CA TYR A 100 -2.90 -23.27 -15.22
C TYR A 100 -3.61 -24.31 -14.37
N GLU A 101 -3.07 -24.68 -13.21
CA GLU A 101 -3.60 -25.80 -12.42
C GLU A 101 -4.44 -25.36 -11.23
N VAL A 102 -4.18 -24.18 -10.68
CA VAL A 102 -4.90 -23.66 -9.51
C VAL A 102 -5.90 -22.60 -9.93
N PHE A 103 -5.43 -21.52 -10.56
CA PHE A 103 -6.28 -20.40 -10.94
C PHE A 103 -7.31 -20.83 -11.99
N CYS A 104 -6.89 -21.35 -13.14
CA CYS A 104 -7.83 -21.80 -14.18
C CYS A 104 -8.85 -22.83 -13.71
N ARG A 105 -8.51 -23.67 -12.73
CA ARG A 105 -9.37 -24.75 -12.24
C ARG A 105 -10.33 -24.30 -11.14
N PHE A 106 -9.81 -23.71 -10.07
CA PHE A 106 -10.62 -23.33 -8.89
C PHE A 106 -11.17 -21.91 -8.99
N PHE A 107 -10.49 -21.07 -9.74
CA PHE A 107 -10.94 -19.74 -10.10
C PHE A 107 -11.57 -19.75 -11.51
N GLY A 108 -11.84 -20.91 -12.12
CA GLY A 108 -12.40 -21.01 -13.48
C GLY A 108 -13.73 -20.29 -13.70
N LEU A 109 -14.61 -20.28 -12.68
CA LEU A 109 -15.84 -19.48 -12.68
C LEU A 109 -15.58 -17.98 -12.45
N LEU A 110 -14.45 -17.66 -11.82
CA LEU A 110 -13.89 -16.31 -11.73
C LEU A 110 -13.08 -15.92 -12.98
N ILE A 111 -12.63 -16.86 -13.83
CA ILE A 111 -11.78 -16.59 -14.99
C ILE A 111 -12.58 -16.39 -16.26
N THR A 112 -13.75 -17.01 -16.41
CA THR A 112 -14.73 -16.51 -17.39
C THR A 112 -15.18 -15.08 -17.02
N ALA A 113 -15.22 -14.77 -15.73
CA ALA A 113 -15.37 -13.40 -15.26
C ALA A 113 -14.08 -12.57 -15.45
N CYS A 114 -12.87 -13.14 -15.39
CA CYS A 114 -11.61 -12.41 -15.65
C CYS A 114 -11.41 -12.08 -17.12
N ILE A 115 -11.68 -12.98 -18.06
CA ILE A 115 -11.50 -12.72 -19.50
C ILE A 115 -12.56 -11.69 -19.98
N VAL A 116 -13.76 -11.68 -19.40
CA VAL A 116 -14.72 -10.59 -19.61
C VAL A 116 -14.33 -9.31 -18.84
N LYS A 117 -13.68 -9.40 -17.67
CA LYS A 117 -13.15 -8.26 -16.90
C LYS A 117 -11.91 -7.60 -17.52
N TYR A 118 -11.09 -8.33 -18.27
CA TYR A 118 -9.88 -7.75 -18.89
C TYR A 118 -10.21 -6.83 -20.07
N CYS A 119 -11.44 -6.88 -20.61
CA CYS A 119 -11.87 -5.99 -21.70
C CYS A 119 -13.07 -5.11 -21.36
N HIS A 120 -13.67 -5.20 -20.17
CA HIS A 120 -14.69 -4.24 -19.74
C HIS A 120 -14.40 -3.76 -18.33
N GLY A 121 -14.00 -2.49 -18.25
CA GLY A 121 -13.81 -1.74 -17.01
C GLY A 121 -14.95 -2.00 -16.03
N GLY A 122 -14.56 -2.55 -14.89
CA GLY A 122 -15.44 -2.80 -13.76
C GLY A 122 -14.60 -2.88 -12.51
N CYS A 123 -14.58 -1.78 -11.77
CA CYS A 123 -14.33 -1.82 -10.33
C CYS A 123 -15.11 -3.00 -9.73
N GLN A 124 -14.44 -3.75 -8.85
CA GLN A 124 -14.88 -5.06 -8.40
C GLN A 124 -16.30 -5.03 -7.79
N ALA A 125 -17.17 -5.93 -8.25
CA ALA A 125 -18.24 -6.46 -7.44
C ALA A 125 -17.80 -7.85 -6.93
N VAL A 126 -17.70 -8.01 -5.62
CA VAL A 126 -17.63 -9.32 -4.95
C VAL A 126 -19.07 -9.86 -4.92
N SER A 127 -19.29 -11.12 -5.31
CA SER A 127 -20.65 -11.67 -5.49
C SER A 127 -21.51 -11.73 -4.22
N SER A 128 -20.91 -11.53 -3.05
CA SER A 128 -21.58 -11.45 -1.74
C SER A 128 -21.72 -10.04 -1.18
N ASP A 129 -21.10 -9.04 -1.83
CA ASP A 129 -21.13 -7.65 -1.38
C ASP A 129 -22.42 -6.98 -1.83
N LEU A 130 -23.32 -6.72 -0.88
CA LEU A 130 -24.59 -6.06 -1.15
C LEU A 130 -24.45 -4.53 -1.26
N ASN A 131 -23.23 -4.00 -1.19
CA ASN A 131 -22.96 -2.58 -1.02
C ASN A 131 -21.73 -2.06 -1.79
N THR A 132 -21.53 -2.56 -3.01
CA THR A 132 -20.35 -2.26 -3.84
C THR A 132 -20.16 -0.77 -4.13
N LYS A 133 -21.25 0.02 -4.15
CA LYS A 133 -21.20 1.47 -4.35
C LYS A 133 -20.30 2.24 -3.36
N TRP A 134 -20.16 1.76 -2.13
CA TRP A 134 -19.47 2.51 -1.06
C TRP A 134 -18.05 2.03 -0.78
N ARG A 135 -17.53 1.10 -1.60
CA ARG A 135 -16.16 0.58 -1.51
C ARG A 135 -15.07 1.56 -1.86
N ALA A 136 -15.43 2.69 -2.46
CA ALA A 136 -14.48 3.76 -2.68
C ALA A 136 -13.87 4.30 -1.36
N ALA A 137 -14.56 4.14 -0.22
CA ALA A 137 -14.01 4.41 1.12
C ALA A 137 -12.84 3.47 1.45
N ASP A 138 -13.05 2.17 1.22
CA ASP A 138 -12.04 1.13 1.45
C ASP A 138 -10.83 1.31 0.51
N VAL A 139 -11.09 1.69 -0.75
CA VAL A 139 -10.05 2.02 -1.74
C VAL A 139 -9.22 3.23 -1.29
N LEU A 140 -9.85 4.27 -0.74
CA LEU A 140 -9.14 5.46 -0.25
C LEU A 140 -8.22 5.12 0.93
N GLU A 141 -8.70 4.32 1.88
CA GLU A 141 -7.91 3.86 3.02
C GLU A 141 -6.76 2.94 2.57
N GLN A 142 -7.03 2.01 1.66
CA GLN A 142 -6.02 1.10 1.12
C GLN A 142 -4.93 1.86 0.37
N ILE A 143 -5.28 2.77 -0.54
CA ILE A 143 -4.31 3.56 -1.30
C ILE A 143 -3.47 4.44 -0.36
N ALA A 144 -4.10 5.02 0.67
CA ALA A 144 -3.37 5.77 1.68
C ALA A 144 -2.34 4.87 2.39
N HIS A 145 -2.74 3.68 2.81
CA HIS A 145 -1.85 2.72 3.47
C HIS A 145 -0.69 2.30 2.57
N ASP A 146 -0.99 1.86 1.35
CA ASP A 146 -0.01 1.40 0.36
C ASP A 146 0.97 2.51 0.00
N TYR A 147 0.45 3.75 -0.17
CA TYR A 147 1.28 4.92 -0.35
C TYR A 147 2.26 5.12 0.81
N TYR A 148 1.80 5.07 2.07
CA TYR A 148 2.70 5.23 3.22
C TYR A 148 3.76 4.13 3.31
N GLN A 149 3.43 2.88 2.98
CA GLN A 149 4.40 1.78 2.94
C GLN A 149 5.44 1.95 1.83
N SER A 150 5.07 2.61 0.72
CA SER A 150 5.96 2.89 -0.40
C SER A 150 6.96 4.03 -0.15
N GLN A 151 6.81 4.82 0.91
CA GLN A 151 7.67 5.97 1.18
C GLN A 151 8.89 5.60 2.03
N ALA A 152 10.00 6.30 1.81
CA ALA A 152 11.09 6.35 2.76
C ALA A 152 10.67 7.19 3.98
N LEU A 153 10.64 6.59 5.16
CA LEU A 153 10.20 7.23 6.39
C LEU A 153 11.37 7.64 7.29
N GLY A 154 12.54 7.03 7.10
CA GLY A 154 13.72 7.32 7.90
C GLY A 154 15.05 6.93 7.24
N PRO A 155 16.17 7.14 7.96
CA PRO A 155 17.52 6.90 7.45
C PRO A 155 17.81 5.42 7.13
N ASP A 156 17.05 4.50 7.73
CA ASP A 156 17.17 3.06 7.43
C ASP A 156 16.70 2.72 6.00
N ASP A 157 15.87 3.58 5.39
CA ASP A 157 15.33 3.40 4.04
C ASP A 157 16.25 3.98 2.93
N VAL A 158 17.40 4.57 3.28
CA VAL A 158 18.29 5.24 2.31
C VAL A 158 18.81 4.28 1.22
N GLY A 159 18.94 3.00 1.53
CA GLY A 159 19.35 1.95 0.58
C GLY A 159 18.20 1.35 -0.23
N ASP A 160 16.94 1.69 0.06
CA ASP A 160 15.78 1.14 -0.63
C ASP A 160 15.47 1.95 -1.90
N THR A 161 15.85 1.37 -3.04
CA THR A 161 15.70 2.01 -4.36
C THR A 161 14.24 2.11 -4.81
N GLN A 162 13.36 1.22 -4.34
CA GLN A 162 11.92 1.25 -4.66
C GLN A 162 11.24 2.40 -3.92
N LYS A 163 11.55 2.54 -2.62
CA LYS A 163 11.07 3.67 -1.82
C LYS A 163 11.62 4.99 -2.32
N ARG A 164 12.89 5.03 -2.74
CA ARG A 164 13.49 6.22 -3.38
C ARG A 164 12.73 6.59 -4.65
N PHE A 165 12.43 5.63 -5.52
CA PHE A 165 11.63 5.85 -6.74
C PHE A 165 10.26 6.47 -6.42
N ALA A 166 9.48 5.85 -5.52
CA ALA A 166 8.15 6.33 -5.15
C ALA A 166 8.19 7.73 -4.53
N THR A 167 9.25 8.03 -3.79
CA THR A 167 9.46 9.32 -3.15
C THR A 167 9.83 10.41 -4.17
N ILE A 168 10.68 10.11 -5.16
CA ILE A 168 11.00 11.02 -6.26
C ILE A 168 9.74 11.31 -7.08
N PHE A 169 8.96 10.27 -7.43
CA PHE A 169 7.67 10.45 -8.10
C PHE A 169 6.73 11.36 -7.29
N SER A 170 6.62 11.14 -5.98
CA SER A 170 5.81 11.97 -5.08
C SER A 170 6.24 13.44 -5.09
N ARG A 171 7.56 13.69 -5.14
CA ARG A 171 8.11 15.05 -5.25
C ARG A 171 7.83 15.68 -6.61
N ALA A 172 7.95 14.93 -7.69
CA ALA A 172 7.61 15.40 -9.04
C ALA A 172 6.14 15.82 -9.10
N LEU A 173 5.27 14.97 -8.55
CA LEU A 173 3.84 15.21 -8.49
C LEU A 173 3.51 16.46 -7.66
N LEU A 174 4.15 16.65 -6.50
CA LEU A 174 4.01 17.89 -5.72
C LEU A 174 4.39 19.13 -6.54
N LEU A 175 5.53 19.08 -7.23
CA LEU A 175 6.02 20.19 -8.05
C LEU A 175 5.06 20.52 -9.21
N PHE A 176 4.42 19.50 -9.78
CA PHE A 176 3.39 19.66 -10.80
C PHE A 176 2.11 20.30 -10.26
N LEU A 177 1.67 19.88 -9.07
CA LEU A 177 0.47 20.40 -8.42
C LEU A 177 0.62 21.89 -8.08
N ILE A 178 1.79 22.31 -7.57
CA ILE A 178 2.07 23.70 -7.22
C ILE A 178 2.45 24.57 -8.43
N SER A 179 2.64 23.99 -9.61
CA SER A 179 3.02 24.75 -10.80
C SER A 179 1.86 25.61 -11.29
N ASP A 180 2.11 26.91 -11.47
CA ASP A 180 1.12 27.90 -11.94
C ASP A 180 0.73 27.72 -13.42
N LYS A 181 1.36 26.77 -14.13
CA LYS A 181 1.08 26.46 -15.53
C LYS A 181 -0.32 25.86 -15.69
N HIS A 182 -1.03 26.32 -16.72
CA HIS A 182 -2.37 25.84 -17.06
C HIS A 182 -2.35 24.55 -17.88
N ASP A 183 -1.35 24.41 -18.76
CA ASP A 183 -1.16 23.21 -19.56
C ASP A 183 -0.50 22.09 -18.73
N VAL A 184 -1.00 20.86 -18.88
CA VAL A 184 -0.53 19.69 -18.12
C VAL A 184 0.90 19.35 -18.52
N GLN A 185 1.21 19.40 -19.82
CA GLN A 185 2.54 19.08 -20.33
C GLN A 185 3.57 20.11 -19.86
N GLU A 186 3.26 21.41 -19.97
CA GLU A 186 4.13 22.47 -19.45
C GLU A 186 4.37 22.33 -17.94
N SER A 187 3.34 21.96 -17.18
CA SER A 187 3.44 21.74 -15.73
C SER A 187 4.36 20.55 -15.39
N VAL A 188 4.29 19.48 -16.19
CA VAL A 188 5.11 18.28 -16.02
C VAL A 188 6.57 18.57 -16.37
N GLU A 189 6.82 19.29 -17.47
CA GLU A 189 8.17 19.69 -17.89
C GLU A 189 8.83 20.62 -16.85
N ASP A 190 8.10 21.60 -16.32
CA ASP A 190 8.55 22.48 -15.24
C ASP A 190 8.90 21.70 -13.96
N ALA A 191 8.05 20.73 -13.58
CA ALA A 191 8.31 19.86 -12.43
C ALA A 191 9.55 18.97 -12.65
N ALA A 192 9.71 18.40 -13.84
CA ALA A 192 10.84 17.56 -14.21
C ALA A 192 12.17 18.35 -14.24
N GLN A 193 12.16 19.63 -14.60
CA GLN A 193 13.36 20.47 -14.48
C GLN A 193 13.71 20.80 -13.03
N LYS A 194 12.69 21.03 -12.19
CA LYS A 194 12.88 21.40 -10.78
C LYS A 194 13.32 20.22 -9.91
N ILE A 195 12.97 18.98 -10.27
CA ILE A 195 13.23 17.81 -9.42
C ILE A 195 14.73 17.51 -9.25
N TRP A 196 15.54 17.77 -10.28
CA TRP A 196 16.99 17.55 -10.26
C TRP A 196 17.68 18.24 -9.07
N LYS A 197 17.15 19.36 -8.59
CA LYS A 197 17.67 20.10 -7.42
C LYS A 197 17.50 19.36 -6.09
N TYR A 198 16.67 18.32 -6.05
CA TYR A 198 16.35 17.59 -4.83
C TYR A 198 16.99 16.20 -4.78
N LEU A 199 17.62 15.72 -5.86
CA LEU A 199 18.14 14.35 -5.94
C LEU A 199 19.32 14.10 -4.99
N ASP A 200 20.08 15.13 -4.61
CA ASP A 200 21.16 15.02 -3.63
C ASP A 200 20.65 14.81 -2.18
N GLN A 201 19.35 14.97 -1.95
CA GLN A 201 18.74 14.81 -0.62
C GLN A 201 18.40 13.33 -0.35
N PRO A 202 18.33 12.92 0.92
CA PRO A 202 17.85 11.59 1.27
C PRO A 202 16.35 11.48 0.99
N ALA A 203 15.89 10.24 0.71
CA ALA A 203 14.53 9.99 0.22
C ALA A 203 13.46 10.47 1.22
N ASP A 204 13.64 10.28 2.52
CA ASP A 204 12.71 10.76 3.54
C ASP A 204 12.44 12.27 3.45
N VAL A 205 13.49 13.07 3.17
CA VAL A 205 13.39 14.52 3.00
C VAL A 205 12.69 14.91 1.69
N ILE A 206 12.99 14.20 0.58
CA ILE A 206 12.37 14.42 -0.73
C ILE A 206 10.83 14.27 -0.61
N GLY A 207 10.37 13.20 0.05
CA GLY A 207 8.95 12.85 0.14
C GLY A 207 8.18 13.60 1.23
N GLY A 208 8.87 14.18 2.22
CA GLY A 208 8.25 14.79 3.40
C GLY A 208 7.14 15.81 3.08
N LYS A 209 7.36 16.70 2.10
CA LYS A 209 6.35 17.72 1.74
C LYS A 209 5.09 17.12 1.13
N TYR A 210 5.23 16.11 0.26
CA TYR A 210 4.07 15.48 -0.37
C TYR A 210 3.33 14.58 0.64
N ARG A 211 4.04 13.88 1.53
CA ARG A 211 3.42 13.18 2.67
C ARG A 211 2.58 14.11 3.54
N SER A 212 3.08 15.32 3.83
CA SER A 212 2.31 16.33 4.55
C SER A 212 1.06 16.76 3.79
N LEU A 213 1.14 16.90 2.46
CA LEU A 213 -0.02 17.21 1.63
C LEU A 213 -1.08 16.10 1.71
N ILE A 214 -0.68 14.84 1.51
CA ILE A 214 -1.57 13.69 1.60
C ILE A 214 -2.20 13.57 2.99
N SER A 215 -1.44 13.80 4.05
CA SER A 215 -1.96 13.85 5.43
C SER A 215 -3.10 14.87 5.57
N THR A 216 -2.95 16.07 4.98
CA THR A 216 -4.01 17.08 4.98
C THR A 216 -5.28 16.59 4.30
N TYR A 217 -5.16 15.96 3.13
CA TYR A 217 -6.32 15.37 2.44
C TYR A 217 -7.02 14.33 3.30
N LEU A 218 -6.25 13.36 3.82
CA LEU A 218 -6.78 12.27 4.63
C LEU A 218 -7.49 12.80 5.87
N ASN A 219 -6.95 13.82 6.54
CA ASN A 219 -7.60 14.44 7.70
C ASN A 219 -8.94 15.11 7.33
N ILE A 220 -9.05 15.74 6.16
CA ILE A 220 -10.30 16.38 5.72
C ILE A 220 -11.38 15.32 5.44
N VAL A 221 -10.99 14.21 4.80
CA VAL A 221 -11.92 13.15 4.39
C VAL A 221 -12.06 12.00 5.40
N GLU A 222 -11.34 12.06 6.54
CA GLU A 222 -11.38 11.05 7.61
C GLU A 222 -12.83 10.82 8.10
N GLN A 223 -13.53 11.91 8.43
CA GLN A 223 -14.88 11.81 8.97
C GLN A 223 -15.90 11.30 7.94
N PRO A 224 -15.94 11.79 6.68
CA PRO A 224 -16.77 11.20 5.64
C PRO A 224 -16.50 9.71 5.40
N THR A 225 -15.21 9.33 5.39
CA THR A 225 -14.79 7.92 5.22
C THR A 225 -15.34 7.07 6.38
N THR A 226 -15.17 7.54 7.62
CA THR A 226 -15.67 6.86 8.82
C THR A 226 -17.20 6.76 8.83
N ASP A 227 -17.90 7.83 8.44
CA ASP A 227 -19.37 7.85 8.38
C ASP A 227 -19.88 6.81 7.37
N VAL A 228 -19.23 6.67 6.21
CA VAL A 228 -19.55 5.63 5.21
C VAL A 228 -19.26 4.25 5.78
N GLN A 229 -18.05 3.97 6.25
CA GLN A 229 -17.66 2.65 6.76
C GLN A 229 -18.54 2.18 7.93
N THR A 230 -18.98 3.11 8.79
CA THR A 230 -19.84 2.79 9.94
C THR A 230 -21.26 2.45 9.52
N VAL A 231 -21.81 3.16 8.53
CA VAL A 231 -23.22 3.05 8.14
C VAL A 231 -23.44 2.01 7.05
N CYS A 232 -22.42 1.75 6.25
CA CYS A 232 -22.51 1.05 4.99
C CYS A 232 -21.55 -0.16 4.91
N PRO A 233 -21.60 -1.10 5.88
CA PRO A 233 -20.81 -2.32 5.79
C PRO A 233 -21.31 -3.25 4.67
N ASP A 234 -20.51 -4.27 4.37
CA ASP A 234 -20.72 -5.29 3.33
C ASP A 234 -22.05 -6.05 3.41
N THR A 235 -22.55 -6.21 4.62
CA THR A 235 -23.80 -6.93 4.95
C THR A 235 -25.07 -6.10 4.76
N VAL A 236 -24.96 -4.78 4.60
CA VAL A 236 -26.11 -3.87 4.52
C VAL A 236 -26.42 -3.54 3.06
N ARG A 237 -27.70 -3.59 2.67
CA ARG A 237 -28.11 -3.27 1.29
C ARG A 237 -27.97 -1.78 0.98
N GLU A 238 -27.58 -1.45 -0.25
CA GLU A 238 -27.40 -0.06 -0.70
C GLU A 238 -28.55 0.91 -0.35
N PRO A 239 -29.85 0.56 -0.53
CA PRO A 239 -30.93 1.49 -0.22
C PRO A 239 -31.03 1.84 1.27
N GLU A 240 -30.69 0.89 2.15
CA GLU A 240 -30.68 1.09 3.59
C GLU A 240 -29.50 1.98 4.00
N CYS A 241 -28.33 1.74 3.41
CA CYS A 241 -27.15 2.59 3.57
C CYS A 241 -27.43 4.04 3.13
N ILE A 242 -28.02 4.27 1.94
CA ILE A 242 -28.35 5.63 1.45
C ILE A 242 -29.27 6.37 2.43
N LYS A 243 -30.29 5.69 2.96
CA LYS A 243 -31.23 6.27 3.93
C LYS A 243 -30.56 6.58 5.27
N ALA A 244 -29.72 5.68 5.76
CA ALA A 244 -29.02 5.87 7.03
C ALA A 244 -27.94 6.96 6.91
N LEU A 245 -27.18 6.98 5.82
CA LEU A 245 -26.12 7.95 5.57
C LEU A 245 -26.69 9.35 5.39
N SER A 246 -27.77 9.52 4.60
CA SER A 246 -28.44 10.82 4.45
C SER A 246 -28.93 11.39 5.79
N LYS A 247 -29.45 10.54 6.68
CA LYS A 247 -29.86 10.93 8.04
C LYS A 247 -28.66 11.36 8.89
N LEU A 248 -27.54 10.65 8.81
CA LEU A 248 -26.31 10.98 9.53
C LEU A 248 -25.71 12.29 9.02
N THR A 249 -25.54 12.42 7.70
CA THR A 249 -25.05 13.62 7.02
C THR A 249 -25.84 14.85 7.42
N LYS A 250 -27.17 14.77 7.46
CA LYS A 250 -28.01 15.90 7.88
C LYS A 250 -27.67 16.36 9.30
N LYS A 251 -27.55 15.42 10.25
CA LYS A 251 -27.16 15.73 11.64
C LYS A 251 -25.76 16.32 11.74
N ARG A 252 -24.81 15.84 10.93
CA ARG A 252 -23.44 16.37 10.89
C ARG A 252 -23.44 17.81 10.39
N ILE A 253 -24.14 18.10 9.29
CA ILE A 253 -24.24 19.44 8.71
C ILE A 253 -24.94 20.41 9.65
N GLU A 254 -25.99 19.98 10.36
CA GLU A 254 -26.64 20.79 11.41
C GLU A 254 -25.67 21.21 12.52
N ARG A 255 -24.67 20.36 12.84
CA ARG A 255 -23.65 20.64 13.85
C ARG A 255 -22.46 21.45 13.31
N CYS A 256 -22.06 21.18 12.07
CA CYS A 256 -20.95 21.85 11.39
C CYS A 256 -21.33 22.09 9.91
N PRO A 257 -21.85 23.27 9.54
CA PRO A 257 -22.37 23.54 8.19
C PRO A 257 -21.34 23.33 7.07
N GLU A 258 -20.07 23.61 7.36
CA GLU A 258 -18.94 23.46 6.44
C GLU A 258 -18.60 21.98 6.13
N TYR A 259 -19.20 21.02 6.84
CA TYR A 259 -18.98 19.58 6.62
C TYR A 259 -19.41 19.13 5.21
N SER A 260 -20.31 19.89 4.59
CA SER A 260 -20.69 19.68 3.18
C SER A 260 -19.48 19.73 2.24
N LYS A 261 -18.47 20.57 2.53
CA LYS A 261 -17.22 20.65 1.76
C LYS A 261 -16.36 19.41 1.93
N ASN A 262 -16.26 18.86 3.14
CA ASN A 262 -15.54 17.61 3.38
C ASN A 262 -16.18 16.46 2.59
N ILE A 263 -17.52 16.41 2.53
CA ILE A 263 -18.26 15.41 1.76
C ILE A 263 -18.02 15.58 0.25
N ASP A 264 -18.04 16.82 -0.25
CA ASP A 264 -17.74 17.11 -1.66
C ASP A 264 -16.32 16.65 -2.04
N LEU A 265 -15.33 17.01 -1.22
CA LEU A 265 -13.95 16.60 -1.42
C LEU A 265 -13.79 15.08 -1.37
N TYR A 266 -14.40 14.42 -0.38
CA TYR A 266 -14.42 12.96 -0.29
C TYR A 266 -15.00 12.33 -1.55
N THR A 267 -16.14 12.84 -2.04
CA THR A 267 -16.81 12.31 -3.23
C THR A 267 -15.91 12.43 -4.45
N ARG A 268 -15.37 13.62 -4.72
CA ARG A 268 -14.48 13.88 -5.86
C ARG A 268 -13.19 13.05 -5.80
N LEU A 269 -12.57 12.93 -4.62
CA LEU A 269 -11.38 12.10 -4.43
C LEU A 269 -11.69 10.62 -4.62
N SER A 270 -12.80 10.14 -4.06
CA SER A 270 -13.21 8.73 -4.16
C SER A 270 -13.50 8.33 -5.60
N GLU A 271 -14.16 9.20 -6.38
CA GLU A 271 -14.41 9.01 -7.81
C GLU A 271 -13.11 9.05 -8.63
N TRP A 272 -12.22 9.99 -8.31
CA TRP A 272 -10.92 10.08 -8.97
C TRP A 272 -10.05 8.84 -8.71
N LEU A 273 -9.90 8.44 -7.45
CA LEU A 273 -9.12 7.26 -7.04
C LEU A 273 -9.68 5.97 -7.64
N SER A 274 -11.01 5.87 -7.75
CA SER A 274 -11.68 4.70 -8.33
C SER A 274 -11.69 4.73 -9.87
N SER A 275 -11.19 5.78 -10.51
CA SER A 275 -11.14 5.87 -11.96
C SER A 275 -10.12 4.88 -12.56
N CYS A 276 -10.43 4.32 -13.73
CA CYS A 276 -9.52 3.41 -14.42
C CYS A 276 -8.14 4.04 -14.69
N GLY A 277 -8.09 5.35 -14.96
CA GLY A 277 -6.84 6.07 -15.19
C GLY A 277 -5.92 6.05 -13.99
N VAL A 278 -6.44 6.30 -12.78
CA VAL A 278 -5.64 6.21 -11.54
C VAL A 278 -5.22 4.77 -11.25
N GLN A 279 -6.15 3.82 -11.36
CA GLN A 279 -5.84 2.41 -11.06
C GLN A 279 -4.76 1.84 -11.99
N ASN A 280 -4.85 2.13 -13.30
CA ASN A 280 -3.82 1.73 -14.26
C ASN A 280 -2.48 2.44 -13.97
N CYS A 281 -2.51 3.73 -13.62
CA CYS A 281 -1.30 4.46 -13.25
C CYS A 281 -0.61 3.88 -12.01
N LEU A 282 -1.37 3.46 -10.98
CA LEU A 282 -0.82 2.83 -9.78
C LEU A 282 -0.21 1.44 -10.08
N GLN A 283 -0.84 0.66 -10.98
CA GLN A 283 -0.29 -0.61 -11.44
C GLN A 283 1.04 -0.41 -12.19
N ASP A 284 1.06 0.53 -13.14
CA ASP A 284 2.27 0.91 -13.87
C ASP A 284 3.36 1.38 -12.89
N LEU A 285 3.04 2.27 -11.95
CA LEU A 285 3.98 2.79 -10.95
C LEU A 285 4.61 1.64 -10.15
N THR A 286 3.81 0.67 -9.72
CA THR A 286 4.28 -0.52 -8.98
C THR A 286 5.19 -1.41 -9.82
N PHE A 287 4.86 -1.59 -11.10
CA PHE A 287 5.69 -2.34 -12.04
C PHE A 287 7.06 -1.67 -12.26
N PHE A 288 7.09 -0.36 -12.52
CA PHE A 288 8.35 0.36 -12.72
C PHE A 288 9.18 0.45 -11.44
N ALA A 289 8.54 0.63 -10.30
CA ALA A 289 9.18 0.62 -8.98
C ALA A 289 9.78 -0.74 -8.59
N THR A 290 9.47 -1.83 -9.30
CA THR A 290 10.03 -3.16 -9.03
C THR A 290 11.01 -3.62 -10.10
N ALA A 291 10.83 -3.20 -11.36
CA ALA A 291 11.64 -3.65 -12.49
C ALA A 291 12.96 -2.87 -12.68
N ASN A 292 12.96 -1.54 -12.55
CA ASN A 292 14.15 -0.73 -12.80
C ASN A 292 14.14 0.57 -11.97
N CYS A 293 14.85 0.55 -10.84
CA CYS A 293 14.71 1.57 -9.79
C CYS A 293 15.88 2.56 -9.82
N SER A 294 15.79 3.59 -10.68
CA SER A 294 16.72 4.72 -10.66
C SER A 294 15.98 6.05 -10.64
N ASP A 295 16.69 7.10 -10.21
CA ASP A 295 16.16 8.46 -10.19
C ASP A 295 15.72 8.92 -11.58
N SER A 296 16.47 8.55 -12.63
CA SER A 296 16.13 8.88 -14.02
C SER A 296 14.86 8.17 -14.47
N VAL A 297 14.67 6.89 -14.12
CA VAL A 297 13.45 6.14 -14.46
C VAL A 297 12.23 6.73 -13.77
N ALA A 298 12.36 7.22 -12.53
CA ALA A 298 11.27 7.90 -11.83
C ALA A 298 10.84 9.19 -12.54
N ILE A 299 11.81 9.97 -13.02
CA ILE A 299 11.58 11.20 -13.77
C ILE A 299 10.99 10.89 -15.15
N ASP A 300 11.52 9.89 -15.86
CA ASP A 300 11.05 9.47 -17.18
C ASP A 300 9.63 8.90 -17.09
N PHE A 301 9.33 8.13 -16.05
CA PHE A 301 7.97 7.68 -15.76
C PHE A 301 7.03 8.88 -15.60
N PHE A 302 7.42 9.84 -14.75
CA PHE A 302 6.64 11.04 -14.53
C PHE A 302 6.43 11.83 -15.85
N VAL A 303 7.49 12.07 -16.62
CA VAL A 303 7.37 12.82 -17.87
C VAL A 303 6.52 12.07 -18.90
N ASN A 304 6.80 10.80 -19.17
CA ASN A 304 6.14 10.10 -20.28
C ASN A 304 4.75 9.60 -19.95
N LYS A 305 4.55 9.03 -18.75
CA LYS A 305 3.26 8.45 -18.37
C LYS A 305 2.28 9.51 -17.88
N VAL A 306 2.72 10.42 -17.01
CA VAL A 306 1.81 11.44 -16.43
C VAL A 306 1.43 12.51 -17.45
N SER A 307 2.34 12.95 -18.33
CA SER A 307 2.00 13.99 -19.31
C SER A 307 1.19 13.49 -20.51
N VAL A 308 1.42 12.24 -20.95
CA VAL A 308 0.84 11.72 -22.19
C VAL A 308 -0.33 10.77 -21.91
N GLU A 309 -0.09 9.71 -21.15
CA GLU A 309 -1.06 8.60 -21.01
C GLU A 309 -2.13 8.90 -19.95
N TYR A 310 -1.73 9.53 -18.85
CA TYR A 310 -2.62 9.83 -17.72
C TYR A 310 -2.95 11.33 -17.57
N SER A 311 -2.77 12.11 -18.64
CA SER A 311 -2.91 13.58 -18.63
C SER A 311 -4.24 14.06 -18.05
N ASP A 312 -5.36 13.51 -18.54
CA ASP A 312 -6.71 13.86 -18.07
C ASP A 312 -6.92 13.50 -16.60
N THR A 313 -6.32 12.38 -16.16
CA THR A 313 -6.42 11.91 -14.77
C THR A 313 -5.74 12.90 -13.83
N PHE A 314 -4.54 13.36 -14.17
CA PHE A 314 -3.79 14.30 -13.34
C PHE A 314 -4.27 15.74 -13.47
N LYS A 315 -4.98 16.09 -14.55
CA LYS A 315 -5.72 17.35 -14.66
C LYS A 315 -6.82 17.44 -13.60
N ILE A 316 -7.63 16.39 -13.45
CA ILE A 316 -8.66 16.31 -12.40
C ILE A 316 -8.02 16.44 -11.01
N PHE A 317 -6.89 15.77 -10.78
CA PHE A 317 -6.18 15.85 -9.50
C PHE A 317 -5.65 17.26 -9.22
N LYS A 318 -5.12 17.94 -10.23
CA LYS A 318 -4.66 19.34 -10.12
C LYS A 318 -5.82 20.29 -9.82
N ASP A 319 -7.00 20.06 -10.37
CA ASP A 319 -8.20 20.84 -10.06
C ASP A 319 -8.70 20.60 -8.64
N ILE A 320 -8.71 19.35 -8.16
CA ILE A 320 -9.00 19.01 -6.76
C ILE A 320 -8.00 19.71 -5.82
N PHE A 321 -6.72 19.71 -6.18
CA PHE A 321 -5.68 20.40 -5.41
C PHE A 321 -5.88 21.91 -5.32
N LYS A 322 -6.22 22.57 -6.43
CA LYS A 322 -6.55 23.99 -6.42
C LYS A 322 -7.78 24.30 -5.54
N THR A 323 -8.81 23.45 -5.58
CA THR A 323 -9.98 23.59 -4.68
C THR A 323 -9.53 23.56 -3.22
N VAL A 324 -8.74 22.55 -2.83
CA VAL A 324 -8.30 22.39 -1.44
C VAL A 324 -7.44 23.55 -0.94
N LEU A 325 -6.61 24.13 -1.81
CA LEU A 325 -5.83 25.33 -1.46
C LEU A 325 -6.69 26.59 -1.31
N SER A 326 -7.81 26.68 -2.04
CA SER A 326 -8.69 27.86 -2.04
C SER A 326 -9.73 27.86 -0.93
N GLU A 327 -10.04 26.69 -0.37
CA GLU A 327 -11.07 26.50 0.64
C GLU A 327 -10.48 26.32 2.05
N GLN A 328 -11.27 26.68 3.06
CA GLN A 328 -10.96 26.35 4.45
C GLN A 328 -11.86 25.20 4.91
N TYR A 329 -11.25 24.14 5.41
CA TYR A 329 -11.93 22.97 6.00
C TYR A 329 -11.81 23.05 7.52
N THR A 330 -12.86 23.55 8.18
CA THR A 330 -12.87 23.75 9.64
C THR A 330 -13.50 22.58 10.40
N CYS A 331 -14.35 21.79 9.74
CA CYS A 331 -14.95 20.59 10.33
C CYS A 331 -13.95 19.43 10.28
N ASN A 332 -13.65 18.85 11.43
CA ASN A 332 -12.82 17.64 11.58
C ASN A 332 -13.56 16.59 12.43
N SER A 333 -12.96 15.41 12.60
CA SER A 333 -13.53 14.31 13.38
C SER A 333 -13.89 14.73 14.82
N PHE A 334 -13.06 15.55 15.46
CA PHE A 334 -13.33 16.12 16.79
C PHE A 334 -14.53 17.07 16.85
N SER A 335 -14.96 17.63 15.72
CA SER A 335 -16.10 18.57 15.66
C SER A 335 -17.43 17.91 16.03
N PHE A 336 -17.46 16.57 16.07
CA PHE A 336 -18.68 15.80 16.29
C PHE A 336 -18.64 14.85 17.49
N LEU A 337 -17.61 14.93 18.33
CA LEU A 337 -17.51 14.20 19.60
C LEU A 337 -18.48 14.70 20.67
#